data_AF-A9D440-F1
#
_entry.id   AF-A9D440-F1
#
_cell.length_a   1.000
_cell.length_b   1.000
_cell.length_c   1.000
_cell.angle_alpha   90.00
_cell.angle_beta   90.00
_cell.angle_gamma   90.00
#
_symmetry.space_group_name_H-M   'P 1'
#
loop_
_entity.id
_entity.type
_entity.pdbx_description
1 polymer ?
#
loop_
_entity_poly.entity_id
_entity_poly.type
_entity_poly.pdbx_seq_one_letter_code
_entity_poly.pdbx_strand_id
1 'polypeptide(L)'
;MMKFAGTTRSLTVILPALIGLTCALALPQPAFATFGGDGDRGGQGDRPQRLVLTTDQLLRLNKDTLLDVSLGIRGTTLRITGPLEIYYGRDIATAVRHQPDRARRLIERLERAKTEEEKEEIIEGLLQAAERRHKASDVRLKKEEKILKAAGLLKVRPGLLAPPEINNNERVQAYYALLRATYSEERYAQMLDGMLAVHTGKRQSIFDLIDQ
;
A
#
# COMPACT_ATOMS: atom_id res chain seq x y z
N MET A 1 29.13 48.59 55.61
CA MET A 1 28.26 49.69 55.14
C MET A 1 27.31 49.15 54.07
N MET A 2 26.11 49.72 54.06
CA MET A 2 24.87 49.27 53.42
C MET A 2 24.72 49.64 51.93
N LYS A 3 23.95 48.79 51.19
CA LYS A 3 23.04 49.04 50.03
C LYS A 3 23.70 49.49 48.70
N PHE A 4 23.21 49.17 47.48
CA PHE A 4 21.83 49.06 46.97
C PHE A 4 21.71 48.04 45.81
N ALA A 5 20.52 47.47 45.69
CA ALA A 5 20.00 46.79 44.50
C ALA A 5 19.63 47.81 43.40
N GLY A 6 19.65 47.38 42.14
CA GLY A 6 19.19 48.17 40.99
C GLY A 6 19.15 47.39 39.68
N THR A 7 17.95 46.94 39.33
CA THR A 7 17.48 46.25 38.10
C THR A 7 17.67 47.02 36.79
N THR A 8 17.90 46.30 35.68
CA THR A 8 17.29 46.61 34.37
C THR A 8 17.06 45.33 33.53
N ARG A 9 15.85 45.24 32.96
CA ARG A 9 15.33 44.23 32.03
C ARG A 9 15.82 44.46 30.59
N SER A 10 15.92 43.39 29.81
CA SER A 10 15.61 43.23 28.34
C SER A 10 16.56 42.19 27.73
N LEU A 11 16.12 40.98 27.36
CA LEU A 11 15.45 40.51 26.12
C LEU A 11 16.39 40.38 24.90
N THR A 12 16.25 39.24 24.21
CA THR A 12 16.73 38.82 22.88
C THR A 12 18.24 38.48 22.72
N VAL A 13 18.70 37.47 21.94
CA VAL A 13 18.21 36.18 21.38
C VAL A 13 19.34 35.74 20.41
N ILE A 14 19.67 34.43 20.35
CA ILE A 14 20.34 33.71 19.24
C ILE A 14 21.85 34.02 19.00
N LEU A 15 22.79 33.13 18.68
CA LEU A 15 22.91 31.76 18.14
C LEU A 15 24.31 31.23 18.59
N PRO A 16 24.55 29.91 18.67
CA PRO A 16 25.74 29.42 17.98
C PRO A 16 25.32 28.43 16.89
N ALA A 17 25.36 28.92 15.65
CA ALA A 17 25.54 28.08 14.50
C ALA A 17 26.91 27.41 14.65
N LEU A 18 26.94 26.14 15.00
CA LEU A 18 28.00 25.15 14.72
C LEU A 18 27.70 23.85 15.49
N ILE A 19 26.49 23.32 15.33
CA ILE A 19 26.29 21.87 15.45
C ILE A 19 26.16 21.39 14.02
N GLY A 20 27.31 21.00 13.46
CA GLY A 20 27.42 20.40 12.14
C GLY A 20 26.53 19.18 12.04
N LEU A 21 25.36 19.38 11.43
CA LEU A 21 24.95 18.73 10.19
C LEU A 21 25.50 17.32 9.92
N THR A 22 25.33 16.42 10.88
CA THR A 22 25.18 14.98 10.60
C THR A 22 23.88 14.50 11.23
N CYS A 23 22.76 15.14 10.85
CA CYS A 23 21.51 14.39 10.76
C CYS A 23 21.71 13.37 9.63
N ALA A 24 22.35 12.26 9.98
CA ALA A 24 22.07 11.01 9.30
C ALA A 24 20.54 10.95 9.24
N LEU A 25 20.01 10.94 8.01
CA LEU A 25 18.64 10.59 7.71
C LEU A 25 18.43 9.17 8.27
N ALA A 26 18.18 9.08 9.57
CA ALA A 26 17.66 7.89 10.20
C ALA A 26 16.23 7.76 9.69
N LEU A 27 16.12 7.20 8.48
CA LEU A 27 14.88 6.65 7.98
C LEU A 27 14.32 5.79 9.11
N PRO A 28 13.07 6.00 9.56
CA PRO A 28 12.47 5.12 10.55
C PRO A 28 12.44 3.73 9.91
N GLN A 29 13.35 2.86 10.34
CA GLN A 29 13.39 1.48 9.87
C GLN A 29 12.02 0.85 10.14
N PRO A 30 11.52 0.00 9.22
CA PRO A 30 10.31 -0.78 9.49
C PRO A 30 10.52 -1.52 10.81
N ALA A 31 9.70 -1.20 11.81
CA ALA A 31 9.77 -1.88 13.09
C ALA A 31 9.11 -3.26 12.92
N PHE A 32 9.91 -4.31 13.02
CA PHE A 32 9.38 -5.66 13.21
C PHE A 32 8.93 -5.74 14.66
N ALA A 33 7.62 -5.65 14.90
CA ALA A 33 7.08 -5.80 16.24
C ALA A 33 6.68 -7.26 16.45
N THR A 34 7.52 -8.00 17.18
CA THR A 34 7.09 -9.25 17.84
C THR A 34 6.22 -8.86 19.02
N PHE A 35 4.90 -8.89 18.87
CA PHE A 35 4.00 -8.74 20.01
C PHE A 35 3.91 -10.06 20.77
N GLY A 36 4.30 -10.03 22.05
CA GLY A 36 3.89 -11.01 23.04
C GLY A 36 2.43 -10.76 23.37
N GLY A 37 1.57 -11.75 23.16
CA GLY A 37 0.25 -11.74 23.77
C GLY A 37 0.42 -11.94 25.28
N ASP A 38 -0.13 -11.01 26.06
CA ASP A 38 -0.44 -11.24 27.46
C ASP A 38 -1.45 -12.38 27.58
N GLY A 39 -1.19 -13.30 28.51
CA GLY A 39 -2.15 -14.31 28.95
C GLY A 39 -1.82 -15.74 28.52
N ASP A 40 -1.03 -16.41 29.36
CA ASP A 40 -1.11 -17.85 29.67
C ASP A 40 -1.83 -18.77 28.67
N ARG A 41 -1.09 -19.32 27.70
CA ARG A 41 -1.22 -20.71 27.26
C ARG A 41 -0.06 -21.08 26.33
N GLY A 42 0.67 -22.12 26.73
CA GLY A 42 1.92 -22.57 26.12
C GLY A 42 1.79 -22.98 24.65
N GLY A 43 2.89 -22.80 23.93
CA GLY A 43 3.05 -23.31 22.57
C GLY A 43 4.16 -22.59 21.82
N GLN A 44 5.37 -23.16 21.83
CA GLN A 44 6.42 -22.87 20.85
C GLN A 44 5.92 -23.25 19.46
N GLY A 45 5.79 -22.27 18.58
CA GLY A 45 5.52 -22.43 17.15
C GLY A 45 5.64 -21.06 16.51
N ASP A 46 6.40 -20.95 15.42
CA ASP A 46 6.67 -19.71 14.68
C ASP A 46 5.43 -18.84 14.56
N ARG A 47 5.36 -17.78 15.36
CA ARG A 47 4.26 -16.81 15.28
C ARG A 47 4.48 -15.94 14.04
N PRO A 48 3.43 -15.66 13.25
CA PRO A 48 3.53 -14.82 12.06
C PRO A 48 4.16 -13.47 12.41
N GLN A 49 5.26 -13.11 11.75
CA GLN A 49 5.88 -11.80 11.95
C GLN A 49 4.88 -10.72 11.50
N ARG A 50 4.45 -9.87 12.43
CA ARG A 50 3.55 -8.75 12.12
C ARG A 50 4.41 -7.53 11.80
N LEU A 51 4.42 -7.15 10.53
CA LEU A 51 5.05 -5.92 10.08
C LEU A 51 4.09 -4.77 10.39
N VAL A 52 4.48 -3.87 11.29
CA VAL A 52 3.68 -2.70 11.64
C VAL A 52 4.36 -1.48 11.05
N LEU A 53 3.69 -0.83 10.11
CA LEU A 53 4.24 0.30 9.36
C LEU A 53 3.33 1.50 9.43
N THR A 54 3.92 2.69 9.41
CA THR A 54 3.18 3.90 9.02
C THR A 54 2.90 3.89 7.53
N THR A 55 1.94 4.71 7.09
CA THR A 55 1.65 4.87 5.67
C THR A 55 2.87 5.32 4.86
N ASP A 56 3.69 6.21 5.42
CA ASP A 56 4.95 6.66 4.80
C ASP A 56 5.97 5.52 4.65
N GLN A 57 6.06 4.64 5.64
CA GLN A 57 6.96 3.48 5.57
C GLN A 57 6.51 2.48 4.51
N LEU A 58 5.20 2.21 4.43
CA LEU A 58 4.61 1.37 3.39
C LEU A 58 4.94 1.88 1.98
N LEU A 59 4.79 3.18 1.73
CA LEU A 59 5.06 3.79 0.43
C LEU A 59 6.54 3.80 0.03
N ARG A 60 7.45 3.54 0.98
CA ARG A 60 8.90 3.46 0.77
C ARG A 60 9.42 2.02 0.65
N LEU A 61 8.56 1.01 0.85
CA LEU A 61 8.95 -0.38 0.68
C LEU A 61 9.37 -0.66 -0.77
N ASN A 62 10.40 -1.49 -0.93
CA ASN A 62 10.77 -2.00 -2.25
C ASN A 62 9.71 -3.00 -2.75
N LYS A 63 9.73 -3.25 -4.07
CA LYS A 63 8.74 -4.12 -4.73
C LYS A 63 8.77 -5.57 -4.25
N ASP A 64 9.93 -6.07 -3.83
CA ASP A 64 10.11 -7.46 -3.41
C ASP A 64 9.52 -7.67 -2.01
N THR A 65 9.72 -6.73 -1.10
CA THR A 65 9.07 -6.74 0.21
C THR A 65 7.55 -6.59 0.09
N LEU A 66 7.07 -5.71 -0.81
CA LEU A 66 5.63 -5.62 -1.09
C LEU A 66 5.07 -6.92 -1.69
N LEU A 67 5.85 -7.62 -2.52
CA LEU A 67 5.51 -8.94 -3.05
C LEU A 67 5.39 -9.97 -1.92
N ASP A 68 6.38 -10.06 -1.03
CA ASP A 68 6.37 -11.00 0.11
C ASP A 68 5.15 -10.78 1.01
N VAL A 69 4.86 -9.52 1.35
CA VAL A 69 3.67 -9.14 2.11
C VAL A 69 2.38 -9.48 1.35
N SER A 70 2.30 -9.17 0.05
CA SER A 70 1.12 -9.46 -0.77
C SER A 70 0.82 -10.95 -0.93
N LEU A 71 1.85 -11.81 -0.82
CA LEU A 71 1.70 -13.26 -0.91
C LEU A 71 1.58 -13.94 0.45
N GLY A 72 1.73 -13.21 1.56
CA GLY A 72 1.77 -13.80 2.90
C GLY A 72 2.96 -14.74 3.09
N ILE A 73 4.03 -14.54 2.31
CA ILE A 73 5.25 -15.35 2.40
C ILE A 73 5.84 -15.17 3.80
N ARG A 74 6.27 -16.29 4.41
CA ARG A 74 6.83 -16.35 5.77
C ARG A 74 5.85 -15.95 6.89
N GLY A 75 4.54 -16.04 6.65
CA GLY A 75 3.54 -15.64 7.64
C GLY A 75 3.52 -14.14 7.91
N THR A 76 4.08 -13.32 7.01
CA THR A 76 4.15 -11.87 7.22
C THR A 76 2.75 -11.27 7.13
N THR A 77 2.25 -10.70 8.23
CA THR A 77 1.01 -9.93 8.24
C THR A 77 1.34 -8.44 8.33
N LEU A 78 0.68 -7.61 7.52
CA LEU A 78 0.90 -6.17 7.51
C LEU A 78 -0.23 -5.46 8.26
N ARG A 79 0.13 -4.67 9.27
CA ARG A 79 -0.74 -3.66 9.88
C ARG A 79 -0.20 -2.28 9.51
N ILE A 80 -1.07 -1.41 9.04
CA ILE A 80 -0.70 -0.03 8.73
C ILE A 80 -1.27 0.85 9.83
N THR A 81 -0.46 1.63 10.52
CA THR A 81 -0.95 2.52 11.58
C THR A 81 -1.53 3.80 10.98
N GLY A 82 -2.57 4.34 11.60
CA GLY A 82 -3.19 5.60 11.19
C GLY A 82 -4.43 5.38 10.33
N PRO A 83 -4.72 6.25 9.35
CA PRO A 83 -6.01 6.25 8.64
C PRO A 83 -6.32 5.00 7.82
N LEU A 84 -5.35 4.09 7.65
CA LEU A 84 -5.51 2.83 6.93
C LEU A 84 -5.62 1.60 7.83
N GLU A 85 -5.64 1.77 9.16
CA GLU A 85 -5.53 0.68 10.12
C GLU A 85 -6.66 -0.34 10.07
N ILE A 86 -7.85 0.10 9.67
CA ILE A 86 -9.05 -0.71 9.56
C ILE A 86 -9.09 -1.57 8.28
N TYR A 87 -8.17 -1.34 7.33
CA TYR A 87 -8.19 -2.01 6.04
C TYR A 87 -7.20 -3.17 5.97
N TYR A 88 -7.44 -4.07 5.01
CA TYR A 88 -6.57 -5.20 4.74
C TYR A 88 -5.20 -4.76 4.22
N GLY A 89 -4.18 -4.81 5.10
CA GLY A 89 -2.81 -4.42 4.75
C GLY A 89 -2.26 -5.16 3.54
N ARG A 90 -2.63 -6.44 3.35
CA ARG A 90 -2.27 -7.23 2.16
C ARG A 90 -2.77 -6.61 0.86
N ASP A 91 -4.04 -6.17 0.83
CA ASP A 91 -4.66 -5.60 -0.36
C ASP A 91 -4.04 -4.23 -0.66
N ILE A 92 -3.76 -3.45 0.38
CA ILE A 92 -3.04 -2.18 0.26
C ILE A 92 -1.63 -2.39 -0.27
N ALA A 93 -0.85 -3.35 0.26
CA ALA A 93 0.49 -3.65 -0.23
C ALA A 93 0.48 -4.09 -1.70
N THR A 94 -0.53 -4.89 -2.10
CA THR A 94 -0.74 -5.30 -3.48
C THR A 94 -1.00 -4.08 -4.39
N ALA A 95 -1.87 -3.17 -3.98
CA ALA A 95 -2.15 -1.96 -4.73
C ALA A 95 -0.95 -1.00 -4.80
N VAL A 96 -0.21 -0.80 -3.70
CA VAL A 96 1.01 0.02 -3.70
C VAL A 96 2.06 -0.55 -4.65
N ARG A 97 2.21 -1.88 -4.71
CA ARG A 97 3.13 -2.54 -5.65
C ARG A 97 2.75 -2.31 -7.11
N HIS A 98 1.46 -2.38 -7.43
CA HIS A 98 0.97 -2.36 -8.80
C HIS A 98 0.62 -0.96 -9.33
N GLN A 99 0.18 -0.05 -8.45
CA GLN A 99 -0.26 1.32 -8.75
C GLN A 99 0.18 2.31 -7.66
N PRO A 100 1.49 2.53 -7.45
CA PRO A 100 2.02 3.33 -6.33
C PRO A 100 1.45 4.76 -6.29
N ASP A 101 1.37 5.44 -7.44
CA ASP A 101 0.88 6.82 -7.50
C ASP A 101 -0.61 6.95 -7.17
N ARG A 102 -1.41 5.96 -7.56
CA ARG A 102 -2.86 5.96 -7.26
C ARG A 102 -3.12 5.55 -5.83
N ALA A 103 -2.38 4.57 -5.31
CA ALA A 103 -2.41 4.23 -3.90
C ALA A 103 -2.03 5.44 -3.04
N ARG A 104 -0.97 6.18 -3.38
CA ARG A 104 -0.59 7.42 -2.69
C ARG A 104 -1.72 8.46 -2.72
N ARG A 105 -2.32 8.72 -3.89
CA ARG A 105 -3.43 9.69 -3.99
C ARG A 105 -4.67 9.25 -3.23
N LEU A 106 -4.98 7.95 -3.20
CA LEU A 106 -6.08 7.41 -2.39
C LEU A 106 -5.80 7.69 -0.91
N ILE A 107 -4.60 7.34 -0.45
CA ILE A 107 -4.14 7.57 0.92
C ILE A 107 -4.29 9.05 1.29
N GLU A 108 -3.71 9.95 0.51
CA GLU A 108 -3.78 11.40 0.78
C GLU A 108 -5.22 11.92 0.84
N ARG A 109 -6.13 11.33 0.05
CA ARG A 109 -7.57 11.68 0.09
C ARG A 109 -8.24 11.15 1.35
N LEU A 110 -7.95 9.91 1.75
CA LEU A 110 -8.50 9.30 2.97
C LEU A 110 -7.99 9.97 4.24
N GLU A 111 -6.73 10.44 4.26
CA GLU A 111 -6.16 11.18 5.39
C GLU A 111 -6.79 12.57 5.56
N ARG A 112 -7.34 13.15 4.47
CA ARG A 112 -8.04 14.45 4.51
C ARG A 112 -9.53 14.34 4.82
N ALA A 113 -10.12 13.16 4.60
CA ALA A 113 -11.52 12.90 4.91
C ALA A 113 -11.74 12.94 6.43
N LYS A 114 -12.75 13.69 6.87
CA LYS A 114 -13.07 13.94 8.28
C LYS A 114 -14.13 12.99 8.82
N THR A 115 -14.95 12.42 7.95
CA THR A 115 -16.02 11.49 8.33
C THR A 115 -15.87 10.15 7.62
N GLU A 116 -16.54 9.12 8.12
CA GLU A 116 -16.53 7.80 7.48
C GLU A 116 -17.32 7.83 6.16
N GLU A 117 -18.39 8.62 6.08
CA GLU A 117 -19.17 8.81 4.85
C GLU A 117 -18.31 9.44 3.73
N GLU A 118 -17.48 10.45 4.06
CA GLU A 118 -16.54 11.03 3.09
C GLU A 118 -15.53 10.00 2.59
N LYS A 119 -15.05 9.10 3.47
CA LYS A 119 -14.14 8.01 3.06
C LYS A 119 -14.86 7.01 2.15
N GLU A 120 -16.09 6.65 2.48
CA GLU A 120 -16.93 5.77 1.67
C GLU A 120 -17.13 6.34 0.27
N GLU A 121 -17.56 7.60 0.15
CA GLU A 121 -17.75 8.28 -1.15
C GLU A 121 -16.46 8.32 -1.98
N ILE A 122 -15.32 8.59 -1.34
CA ILE A 122 -14.00 8.58 -2.00
C ILE A 122 -13.70 7.20 -2.57
N ILE A 123 -13.89 6.15 -1.78
CA ILE A 123 -13.61 4.76 -2.17
C ILE A 123 -14.56 4.33 -3.29
N GLU A 124 -15.87 4.57 -3.13
CA GLU A 124 -16.88 4.19 -4.11
C GLU A 124 -16.65 4.88 -5.46
N GLY A 125 -16.44 6.20 -5.47
CA GLY A 125 -16.16 6.93 -6.71
C GLY A 125 -14.90 6.45 -7.42
N LEU A 126 -13.86 6.07 -6.66
CA LEU A 126 -12.65 5.50 -7.21
C LEU A 126 -12.86 4.07 -7.73
N LEU A 127 -13.68 3.26 -7.06
CA LEU A 127 -14.02 1.90 -7.45
C LEU A 127 -14.75 1.90 -8.78
N GLN A 128 -15.82 2.69 -8.90
CA GLN A 128 -16.57 2.82 -10.15
C GLN A 128 -15.67 3.25 -11.33
N ALA A 129 -14.73 4.17 -11.08
CA ALA A 129 -13.77 4.60 -12.09
C ALA A 129 -12.76 3.49 -12.45
N ALA A 130 -12.28 2.71 -11.47
CA ALA A 130 -11.37 1.60 -11.68
C ALA A 130 -12.04 0.46 -12.47
N GLU A 131 -13.28 0.09 -12.13
CA GLU A 131 -14.06 -0.93 -12.83
C GLU A 131 -14.30 -0.57 -14.29
N ARG A 132 -14.66 0.69 -14.57
CA ARG A 132 -14.81 1.19 -15.95
C ARG A 132 -13.52 1.06 -16.75
N ARG A 133 -12.37 1.45 -16.16
CA ARG A 133 -11.04 1.32 -16.80
C ARG A 133 -10.64 -0.14 -17.01
N HIS A 134 -10.87 -1.00 -16.02
CA HIS A 134 -10.58 -2.43 -16.10
C HIS A 134 -11.39 -3.07 -17.24
N LYS A 135 -12.70 -2.83 -17.29
CA LYS A 135 -13.58 -3.35 -18.34
C LYS A 135 -13.14 -2.90 -19.74
N ALA A 136 -12.81 -1.63 -19.91
CA ALA A 136 -12.29 -1.13 -21.19
C ALA A 136 -10.95 -1.79 -21.58
N SER A 137 -10.05 -1.97 -20.61
CA SER A 137 -8.74 -2.58 -20.83
C SER A 137 -8.84 -4.08 -21.13
N ASP A 138 -9.75 -4.81 -20.47
CA ASP A 138 -10.01 -6.23 -20.74
C ASP A 138 -10.60 -6.46 -22.13
N VAL A 139 -11.54 -5.62 -22.57
CA VAL A 139 -12.07 -5.67 -23.95
C VAL A 139 -10.95 -5.44 -24.97
N ARG A 140 -10.10 -4.43 -24.75
CA ARG A 140 -8.95 -4.15 -25.62
C ARG A 140 -7.95 -5.32 -25.63
N LEU A 141 -7.68 -5.90 -24.45
CA LEU A 141 -6.76 -7.02 -24.28
C LEU A 141 -7.24 -8.26 -25.04
N LYS A 142 -8.52 -8.62 -24.91
CA LYS A 142 -9.15 -9.73 -25.66
C LYS A 142 -9.09 -9.51 -27.16
N LYS A 143 -9.32 -8.27 -27.63
CA LYS A 143 -9.21 -7.93 -29.05
C LYS A 143 -7.78 -8.12 -29.55
N GLU A 144 -6.78 -7.62 -28.83
CA GLU A 144 -5.38 -7.73 -29.23
C GLU A 144 -4.88 -9.18 -29.19
N GLU A 145 -5.28 -9.95 -28.16
CA GLU A 145 -4.99 -11.38 -28.07
C GLU A 145 -5.50 -12.14 -29.29
N LYS A 146 -6.72 -11.86 -29.75
CA LYS A 146 -7.30 -12.47 -30.95
C LYS A 146 -6.49 -12.14 -32.20
N ILE A 147 -6.04 -10.89 -32.35
CA ILE A 147 -5.24 -10.46 -33.51
C ILE A 147 -3.88 -11.16 -33.51
N LEU A 148 -3.20 -11.21 -32.36
CA LEU A 148 -1.88 -11.85 -32.26
C LEU A 148 -1.93 -13.37 -32.47
N LYS A 149 -2.97 -14.04 -31.98
CA LYS A 149 -3.22 -15.46 -32.25
C LYS A 149 -3.47 -15.71 -33.74
N ALA A 150 -4.32 -14.89 -34.37
CA ALA A 150 -4.60 -15.00 -35.80
C ALA A 150 -3.34 -14.76 -36.67
N ALA A 151 -2.44 -13.89 -36.22
CA ALA A 151 -1.15 -13.64 -36.87
C ALA A 151 -0.07 -14.70 -36.55
N GLY A 152 -0.36 -15.70 -35.72
CA GLY A 152 0.61 -16.72 -35.29
C GLY A 152 1.72 -16.19 -34.37
N LEU A 153 1.58 -14.95 -33.87
CA LEU A 153 2.57 -14.27 -33.03
C LEU A 153 2.43 -14.61 -31.54
N LEU A 154 1.29 -15.15 -31.14
CA LEU A 154 1.01 -15.59 -29.77
C LEU A 154 0.37 -16.98 -29.83
N LYS A 155 1.09 -18.02 -29.36
CA LYS A 155 0.59 -19.41 -29.38
C LYS A 155 -0.28 -19.73 -28.16
N VAL A 156 0.13 -19.27 -26.98
CA VAL A 156 -0.56 -19.49 -25.71
C VAL A 156 -0.62 -18.18 -24.95
N ARG A 157 -1.66 -17.97 -24.15
CA ARG A 157 -1.72 -16.84 -23.22
C ARG A 157 -0.80 -17.13 -22.03
N PRO A 158 0.27 -16.38 -21.82
CA PRO A 158 1.16 -16.58 -20.68
C PRO A 158 0.51 -16.11 -19.39
N GLY A 159 0.85 -16.77 -18.28
CA GLY A 159 0.43 -16.37 -16.94
C GLY A 159 1.05 -15.02 -16.55
N LEU A 160 0.39 -14.32 -15.63
CA LEU A 160 0.81 -12.98 -15.16
C LEU A 160 2.17 -12.95 -14.45
N LEU A 161 2.60 -14.09 -13.92
CA LEU A 161 3.89 -14.29 -13.27
C LEU A 161 4.95 -14.88 -14.22
N ALA A 162 4.55 -15.31 -15.42
CA ALA A 162 5.51 -15.77 -16.40
C ALA A 162 6.29 -14.56 -16.94
N PRO A 163 7.63 -14.63 -17.04
CA PRO A 163 8.35 -13.63 -17.80
C PRO A 163 7.75 -13.58 -19.22
N PRO A 164 7.59 -12.37 -19.79
CA PRO A 164 7.12 -12.26 -21.16
C PRO A 164 8.05 -13.10 -22.01
N GLU A 165 7.50 -13.90 -22.94
CA GLU A 165 8.35 -14.57 -23.92
C GLU A 165 9.30 -13.53 -24.50
N ILE A 166 10.60 -13.86 -24.56
CA ILE A 166 11.60 -13.01 -25.20
C ILE A 166 11.23 -12.98 -26.68
N ASN A 167 10.37 -12.04 -27.03
CA ASN A 167 9.82 -11.85 -28.36
C ASN A 167 10.12 -10.40 -28.73
N ASN A 168 10.94 -10.23 -29.77
CA ASN A 168 11.37 -8.93 -30.26
C ASN A 168 10.26 -8.22 -31.06
N ASN A 169 9.09 -8.85 -31.23
CA ASN A 169 7.96 -8.22 -31.89
C ASN A 169 7.33 -7.15 -30.97
N GLU A 170 7.44 -5.89 -31.38
CA GLU A 170 6.92 -4.73 -30.63
C GLU A 170 5.43 -4.86 -30.28
N ARG A 171 4.63 -5.46 -31.17
CA ARG A 171 3.20 -5.64 -30.96
C ARG A 171 2.90 -6.66 -29.85
N VAL A 172 3.71 -7.71 -29.78
CA VAL A 172 3.65 -8.70 -28.70
C VAL A 172 4.09 -8.06 -27.37
N GLN A 173 5.14 -7.24 -27.37
CA GLN A 173 5.56 -6.48 -26.18
C GLN A 173 4.48 -5.49 -25.71
N ALA A 174 3.82 -4.79 -26.63
CA ALA A 174 2.71 -3.91 -26.32
C ALA A 174 1.51 -4.67 -25.72
N TYR A 175 1.22 -5.87 -26.21
CA TYR A 175 0.21 -6.76 -25.62
C TYR A 175 0.58 -7.17 -24.19
N TYR A 176 1.84 -7.51 -23.92
CA TYR A 176 2.31 -7.81 -22.56
C TYR A 176 2.20 -6.61 -21.62
N ALA A 177 2.52 -5.41 -22.10
CA ALA A 177 2.34 -4.19 -21.33
C ALA A 177 0.85 -3.95 -21.00
N LEU A 178 -0.05 -4.15 -21.97
CA LEU A 178 -1.49 -4.06 -21.76
C LEU A 178 -1.99 -5.12 -20.76
N LEU A 179 -1.53 -6.37 -20.85
CA LEU A 179 -1.89 -7.45 -19.92
C LEU A 179 -1.52 -7.08 -18.47
N ARG A 180 -0.30 -6.56 -18.26
CA ARG A 180 0.17 -6.10 -16.94
C ARG A 180 -0.64 -4.92 -16.42
N ALA A 181 -0.96 -3.96 -17.30
CA ALA A 181 -1.78 -2.81 -16.94
C ALA A 181 -3.20 -3.25 -16.53
N THR A 182 -3.85 -4.12 -17.31
CA THR A 182 -5.19 -4.64 -16.98
C THR A 182 -5.20 -5.36 -15.63
N TYR A 183 -4.21 -6.22 -15.36
CA TYR A 183 -4.10 -6.89 -14.07
C TYR A 183 -3.86 -5.91 -12.92
N SER A 184 -3.01 -4.90 -13.13
CA SER A 184 -2.79 -3.86 -12.14
C SER A 184 -4.10 -3.12 -11.81
N GLU A 185 -4.92 -2.82 -12.81
CA GLU A 185 -6.27 -2.22 -12.64
C GLU A 185 -7.22 -3.13 -11.85
N GLU A 186 -7.24 -4.43 -12.16
CA GLU A 186 -8.03 -5.43 -11.44
C GLU A 186 -7.65 -5.46 -9.94
N ARG A 187 -6.36 -5.51 -9.61
CA ARG A 187 -5.88 -5.54 -8.22
C ARG A 187 -6.21 -4.27 -7.46
N TYR A 188 -6.13 -3.12 -8.13
CA TYR A 188 -6.52 -1.86 -7.53
C TYR A 188 -8.03 -1.79 -7.24
N ALA A 189 -8.87 -2.26 -8.18
CA ALA A 189 -10.31 -2.35 -7.97
C ALA A 189 -10.67 -3.31 -6.82
N GLN A 190 -10.05 -4.49 -6.76
CA GLN A 190 -10.26 -5.45 -5.66
C GLN A 190 -9.90 -4.88 -4.29
N MET A 191 -8.83 -4.09 -4.18
CA MET A 191 -8.51 -3.40 -2.94
C MET A 191 -9.61 -2.40 -2.57
N LEU A 192 -10.06 -1.57 -3.50
CA LEU A 192 -11.11 -0.58 -3.24
C LEU A 192 -12.44 -1.23 -2.83
N ASP A 193 -12.81 -2.33 -3.48
CA ASP A 193 -13.98 -3.13 -3.10
C ASP A 193 -13.85 -3.67 -1.67
N GLY A 194 -12.68 -4.22 -1.33
CA GLY A 194 -12.37 -4.67 0.02
C GLY A 194 -12.45 -3.55 1.06
N MET A 195 -12.01 -2.34 0.73
CA MET A 195 -12.11 -1.16 1.60
C MET A 195 -13.56 -0.68 1.75
N LEU A 196 -14.35 -0.66 0.67
CA LEU A 196 -15.76 -0.28 0.69
C LEU A 196 -16.59 -1.26 1.53
N ALA A 197 -16.24 -2.55 1.48
CA ALA A 197 -16.91 -3.59 2.25
C ALA A 197 -16.75 -3.41 3.77
N VAL A 198 -15.66 -2.77 4.24
CA VAL A 198 -15.44 -2.42 5.65
C VAL A 198 -16.45 -1.36 6.10
N HIS A 199 -16.73 -0.35 5.26
CA HIS A 199 -17.66 0.74 5.57
C HIS A 199 -19.13 0.33 5.47
N THR A 200 -19.45 -0.48 4.44
CA THR A 200 -20.83 -0.91 4.17
C THR A 200 -21.28 -2.12 5.00
N GLY A 201 -20.42 -2.65 5.87
CA GLY A 201 -20.70 -3.83 6.70
C GLY A 201 -20.87 -5.14 5.90
N LYS A 202 -20.51 -5.15 4.61
CA LYS A 202 -20.65 -6.32 3.72
C LYS A 202 -19.45 -7.28 3.76
N ARG A 203 -18.34 -6.90 4.40
CA ARG A 203 -17.33 -7.82 4.91
C ARG A 203 -17.24 -7.67 6.42
N GLN A 204 -17.46 -8.75 7.16
CA GLN A 204 -17.07 -8.81 8.56
C GLN A 204 -15.59 -8.42 8.67
N SER A 205 -15.31 -7.53 9.61
CA SER A 205 -13.96 -7.14 9.98
C SER A 205 -13.19 -8.39 10.40
N ILE A 206 -11.94 -8.59 9.95
CA ILE A 206 -11.10 -9.69 10.47
C ILE A 206 -10.89 -9.54 11.99
N PHE A 207 -11.09 -8.36 12.58
CA PHE A 207 -11.08 -8.22 14.03
C PHE A 207 -12.26 -8.94 14.71
N ASP A 208 -13.39 -9.14 14.02
CA ASP A 208 -14.51 -9.96 14.51
C ASP A 208 -14.24 -11.48 14.39
N LEU A 209 -13.23 -11.88 13.59
CA LEU A 209 -12.81 -13.26 13.37
C LEU A 209 -11.59 -13.67 14.22
N ILE A 210 -10.98 -12.73 14.95
CA ILE A 210 -9.82 -12.97 15.82
C ILE A 210 -10.25 -13.14 17.29
N ASP A 211 -11.46 -12.71 17.65
CA ASP A 211 -12.03 -12.81 19.00
C ASP A 211 -13.05 -13.97 19.18
N GLN A 212 -13.12 -14.92 18.23
CA GLN A 212 -13.88 -16.20 18.35
C GLN A 212 -12.93 -17.40 18.34
#